data_AF-A0A922I4E4-F1
#
_entry.id   AF-A0A922I4E4-F1
#
_cell.length_a   1.000
_cell.length_b   1.000
_cell.length_c   1.000
_cell.angle_alpha   90.00
_cell.angle_beta   90.00
_cell.angle_gamma   90.00
#
_symmetry.space_group_name_H-M   'P 1'
#
loop_
_entity.id
_entity.type
_entity.pdbx_description
1 polymer ?
#
loop_
_entity_poly.entity_id
_entity_poly.type
_entity_poly.pdbx_seq_one_letter_code
_entity_poly.pdbx_strand_id
1 'polypeptide(L)'
;MDHDRKPEDRFECELNGNELEKYGPYSWMVRPCEWYLQEYKDCKSIRARLHQYFISGTIDNCDDWRDDYHNCYQFRNNKNPIYLNRLIESELLRKHNRLLQSKANDVWEYRTEPPNDWNKPITTDE
;
A
#
# COMPACT_ATOMS: atom_id res chain seq x y z
N MET A 1 16.89 -5.07 -21.28
CA MET A 1 15.83 -5.09 -22.31
C MET A 1 14.53 -4.77 -21.60
N ASP A 2 14.22 -3.48 -21.43
CA ASP A 2 13.06 -3.04 -20.62
C ASP A 2 12.38 -1.81 -21.28
N HIS A 3 12.33 -1.80 -22.62
CA HIS A 3 11.85 -0.65 -23.40
C HIS A 3 10.48 -0.88 -24.06
N ASP A 4 9.89 -2.08 -23.94
CA ASP A 4 8.63 -2.45 -24.61
C ASP A 4 7.47 -2.77 -23.66
N ARG A 5 7.58 -2.45 -22.37
CA ARG A 5 6.42 -2.56 -21.47
C ARG A 5 5.40 -1.49 -21.83
N LYS A 6 4.13 -1.88 -21.91
CA LYS A 6 3.04 -0.91 -22.12
C LYS A 6 3.06 0.10 -20.96
N PRO A 7 2.60 1.33 -21.17
CA PRO A 7 2.53 2.34 -20.11
C PRO A 7 1.80 1.85 -18.85
N GLU A 8 0.86 0.93 -19.03
CA GLU A 8 0.04 0.29 -17.99
C GLU A 8 0.78 -0.78 -17.16
N ASP A 9 1.99 -1.17 -17.59
CA ASP A 9 2.84 -2.16 -16.92
C ASP A 9 4.06 -1.51 -16.24
N ARG A 10 4.13 -0.17 -16.25
CA ARG A 10 5.19 0.61 -15.60
C ARG A 10 4.73 0.99 -14.20
N PHE A 11 5.24 0.25 -13.21
CA PHE A 11 5.03 0.49 -11.78
C PHE A 11 5.86 1.68 -11.28
N GLU A 12 5.75 2.81 -11.96
CA GLU A 12 6.50 4.03 -11.66
C GLU A 12 5.68 4.94 -10.73
N CYS A 13 6.34 5.53 -9.74
CA CYS A 13 5.67 6.44 -8.81
C CYS A 13 5.26 7.74 -9.52
N GLU A 14 4.07 8.26 -9.19
CA GLU A 14 3.55 9.52 -9.76
C GLU A 14 4.31 10.78 -9.34
N LEU A 15 5.12 10.65 -8.29
CA LEU A 15 5.84 11.72 -7.63
C LEU A 15 7.31 11.35 -7.55
N ASN A 16 8.17 12.25 -8.01
CA ASN A 16 9.61 12.16 -7.83
C ASN A 16 10.05 12.84 -6.53
N GLY A 17 11.28 12.58 -6.06
CA GLY A 17 11.81 13.12 -4.80
C GLY A 17 11.56 14.61 -4.58
N ASN A 18 11.84 15.45 -5.59
CA ASN A 18 11.65 16.90 -5.53
C ASN A 18 10.16 17.31 -5.49
N GLU A 19 9.26 16.49 -6.05
CA GLU A 19 7.82 16.76 -6.06
C GLU A 19 7.15 16.34 -4.75
N LEU A 20 7.72 15.38 -4.02
CA LEU A 20 7.18 14.92 -2.73
C LEU A 20 7.06 16.08 -1.73
N GLU A 21 8.08 16.95 -1.66
CA GLU A 21 8.09 18.11 -0.77
C GLU A 21 6.95 19.10 -1.07
N LYS A 22 6.54 19.20 -2.34
CA LYS A 22 5.49 20.12 -2.80
C LYS A 22 4.09 19.71 -2.31
N TYR A 23 3.82 18.41 -2.21
CA TYR A 23 2.48 17.89 -1.89
C TYR A 23 2.30 17.48 -0.43
N GLY A 24 3.32 17.71 0.41
CA GLY A 24 3.24 17.51 1.86
C GLY A 24 3.90 16.22 2.37
N PRO A 25 3.97 16.03 3.69
CA PRO A 25 4.83 15.03 4.34
C PRO A 25 4.38 13.58 4.13
N TYR A 26 3.16 13.33 3.66
CA TYR A 26 2.60 11.99 3.43
C TYR A 26 2.54 11.59 1.96
N SER A 27 2.98 12.46 1.05
CA SER A 27 2.97 12.23 -0.40
C SER A 27 3.78 10.99 -0.82
N TRP A 28 4.83 10.65 -0.06
CA TRP A 28 5.67 9.47 -0.29
C TRP A 28 4.95 8.13 -0.10
N MET A 29 3.79 8.13 0.59
CA MET A 29 3.02 6.91 0.82
C MET A 29 2.27 6.43 -0.43
N VAL A 30 2.18 7.28 -1.45
CA VAL A 30 1.35 7.03 -2.63
C VAL A 30 1.97 5.98 -3.56
N ARG A 31 1.17 4.95 -3.83
CA ARG A 31 1.37 3.81 -4.75
C ARG A 31 1.59 4.29 -6.21
N PRO A 32 2.35 3.63 -7.11
CA PRO A 32 2.04 3.69 -8.54
C PRO A 32 0.57 3.33 -8.81
N CYS A 33 -0.07 3.94 -9.79
CA CYS A 33 -1.51 3.69 -10.03
C CYS A 33 -1.80 2.22 -10.35
N GLU A 34 -0.86 1.53 -10.99
CA GLU A 34 -0.90 0.13 -11.37
C GLU A 34 -1.03 -0.79 -10.16
N TRP A 35 -0.47 -0.42 -9.00
CA TRP A 35 -0.66 -1.16 -7.75
C TRP A 35 -2.12 -1.15 -7.32
N TYR A 36 -2.79 0.00 -7.34
CA TYR A 36 -4.20 0.08 -6.95
C TYR A 36 -5.09 -0.73 -7.89
N LEU A 37 -4.78 -0.73 -9.20
CA LEU A 37 -5.50 -1.54 -10.18
C LEU A 37 -5.30 -3.04 -9.92
N GLN A 38 -4.09 -3.46 -9.58
CA GLN A 38 -3.79 -4.86 -9.27
C GLN A 38 -4.51 -5.30 -8.00
N GLU A 39 -4.48 -4.49 -6.93
CA GLU A 39 -5.20 -4.77 -5.68
C GLU A 39 -6.72 -4.88 -5.91
N TYR A 40 -7.29 -4.01 -6.75
CA TYR A 40 -8.69 -4.10 -7.14
C TYR A 40 -9.02 -5.41 -7.90
N LYS A 41 -8.17 -5.79 -8.86
CA LYS A 41 -8.32 -7.04 -9.62
C LYS A 41 -8.20 -8.25 -8.70
N ASP A 42 -7.22 -8.24 -7.80
CA ASP A 42 -6.97 -9.31 -6.84
C ASP A 42 -8.14 -9.43 -5.86
N CYS A 43 -8.63 -8.32 -5.30
CA CYS A 43 -9.80 -8.28 -4.42
C CYS A 43 -11.05 -8.90 -5.07
N LYS A 44 -11.23 -8.71 -6.39
CA LYS A 44 -12.34 -9.30 -7.15
C LYS A 44 -12.08 -10.71 -7.68
N SER A 45 -10.85 -11.19 -7.63
CA SER A 45 -10.50 -12.51 -8.17
C SER A 45 -11.25 -13.62 -7.43
N ILE A 46 -11.66 -14.66 -8.14
CA ILE A 46 -12.39 -15.79 -7.56
C ILE A 46 -11.61 -16.39 -6.37
N ARG A 47 -10.29 -16.53 -6.53
CA ARG A 47 -9.41 -17.05 -5.48
C ARG A 47 -9.44 -16.19 -4.22
N ALA A 48 -9.35 -14.87 -4.35
CA ALA A 48 -9.42 -13.97 -3.19
C ALA A 48 -10.81 -13.95 -2.56
N ARG A 49 -11.87 -13.95 -3.35
CA ARG A 49 -13.25 -14.01 -2.85
C ARG A 49 -13.54 -15.28 -2.04
N LEU A 50 -13.06 -16.42 -2.54
CA LEU A 50 -13.15 -17.69 -1.81
C LEU A 50 -12.36 -17.64 -0.49
N HIS A 51 -11.16 -17.04 -0.51
CA HIS A 51 -10.32 -16.89 0.68
C HIS A 51 -10.94 -15.94 1.72
N GLN A 52 -11.48 -14.79 1.29
CA GLN A 52 -12.22 -13.85 2.16
C GLN A 52 -13.39 -14.58 2.83
N TYR A 53 -14.23 -15.25 2.03
CA TYR A 53 -15.36 -16.01 2.56
C TYR A 53 -14.94 -17.10 3.55
N PHE A 54 -13.81 -17.78 3.33
CA PHE A 54 -13.29 -18.79 4.26
C PHE A 54 -12.84 -18.20 5.60
N ILE A 55 -12.24 -17.01 5.61
CA ILE A 55 -11.71 -16.38 6.83
C ILE A 55 -12.80 -15.61 7.59
N SER A 56 -13.55 -14.75 6.91
CA SER A 56 -14.50 -13.82 7.54
C SER A 56 -15.96 -14.21 7.36
N GLY A 57 -16.27 -15.20 6.51
CA GLY A 57 -17.65 -15.57 6.15
C GLY A 57 -18.35 -14.58 5.24
N THR A 58 -17.69 -13.47 4.88
CA THR A 58 -18.24 -12.39 4.06
C THR A 58 -17.32 -12.02 2.92
N ILE A 59 -17.89 -11.38 1.90
CA ILE A 59 -17.16 -10.86 0.76
C ILE A 59 -16.95 -9.36 0.98
N ASP A 60 -15.69 -8.90 0.95
CA ASP A 60 -15.36 -7.51 1.24
C ASP A 60 -15.78 -6.56 0.11
N ASN A 61 -16.01 -5.28 0.43
CA ASN A 61 -16.19 -4.28 -0.61
C ASN A 61 -14.82 -3.91 -1.23
N CYS A 62 -14.70 -4.01 -2.56
CA CYS A 62 -13.47 -3.64 -3.28
C CYS A 62 -13.52 -2.21 -3.85
N ASP A 63 -14.58 -1.44 -3.56
CA ASP A 63 -14.76 -0.10 -4.11
C ASP A 63 -13.66 0.88 -3.70
N ASP A 64 -13.09 0.74 -2.49
CA ASP A 64 -11.98 1.57 -2.03
C ASP A 64 -10.78 1.50 -2.99
N TRP A 65 -10.43 0.29 -3.45
CA TRP A 65 -9.33 0.09 -4.41
C TRP A 65 -9.63 0.67 -5.78
N ARG A 66 -10.89 0.59 -6.23
CA ARG A 66 -11.34 1.18 -7.49
C ARG A 66 -11.25 2.70 -7.42
N ASP A 67 -11.70 3.29 -6.31
CA ASP A 67 -11.74 4.73 -6.12
C ASP A 67 -10.32 5.29 -5.94
N ASP A 68 -9.44 4.57 -5.23
CA ASP A 68 -8.00 4.87 -5.15
C ASP A 68 -7.35 4.87 -6.54
N TYR A 69 -7.60 3.84 -7.35
CA TYR A 69 -7.09 3.77 -8.73
C TYR A 69 -7.58 4.96 -9.56
N HIS A 70 -8.88 5.27 -9.49
CA HIS A 70 -9.45 6.41 -10.21
C HIS A 70 -8.82 7.74 -9.75
N ASN A 71 -8.70 7.97 -8.44
CA ASN A 71 -8.08 9.17 -7.89
C ASN A 71 -6.60 9.28 -8.31
N CYS A 72 -5.85 8.18 -8.25
CA CYS A 72 -4.46 8.14 -8.71
C CYS A 72 -4.36 8.52 -10.20
N TYR A 73 -5.20 7.94 -11.05
CA TYR A 73 -5.21 8.23 -12.49
C TYR A 73 -5.62 9.68 -12.80
N GLN A 74 -6.61 10.23 -12.07
CA GLN A 74 -6.97 11.64 -12.20
C GLN A 74 -5.83 12.57 -11.77
N PHE A 75 -5.09 12.20 -10.73
CA PHE A 75 -3.89 12.92 -10.32
C PHE A 75 -2.78 12.83 -11.39
N ARG A 76 -2.54 11.66 -11.98
CA ARG A 76 -1.58 11.46 -13.07
C ARG A 76 -1.84 12.43 -14.23
N ASN A 77 -3.10 12.56 -14.64
CA ASN A 77 -3.49 13.39 -15.80
C ASN A 77 -3.52 14.89 -15.50
N ASN A 78 -4.09 15.27 -14.35
CA ASN A 78 -4.43 16.67 -14.08
C ASN A 78 -3.51 17.33 -13.04
N LYS A 79 -2.68 16.54 -12.35
CA LYS A 79 -1.84 16.93 -11.20
C LYS A 79 -2.59 17.76 -10.14
N ASN A 80 -3.90 17.52 -10.00
CA ASN A 80 -4.75 18.22 -9.06
C ASN A 80 -4.58 17.64 -7.65
N PRO A 81 -4.15 18.45 -6.65
CA PRO A 81 -3.85 17.97 -5.30
C PRO A 81 -5.06 17.40 -4.56
N ILE A 82 -6.29 17.70 -4.97
CA ILE A 82 -7.50 17.15 -4.33
C ILE A 82 -7.54 15.62 -4.46
N TYR A 83 -7.21 15.09 -5.64
CA TYR A 83 -7.20 13.63 -5.85
C TYR A 83 -6.07 12.96 -5.08
N LEU A 84 -4.92 13.62 -5.00
CA LEU A 84 -3.78 13.15 -4.22
C LEU A 84 -4.10 13.08 -2.72
N ASN A 85 -4.75 14.12 -2.18
CA ASN A 85 -5.12 14.16 -0.78
C ASN A 85 -6.11 13.04 -0.42
N ARG A 86 -7.11 12.78 -1.27
CA ARG A 86 -8.04 11.65 -1.07
C ARG A 86 -7.32 10.31 -1.04
N LEU A 87 -6.33 10.13 -1.92
CA LEU A 87 -5.52 8.91 -1.97
C LEU A 87 -4.65 8.76 -0.72
N ILE A 88 -4.05 9.85 -0.25
CA ILE A 88 -3.28 9.88 1.01
C ILE A 88 -4.18 9.53 2.21
N GLU A 89 -5.38 10.09 2.28
CA GLU A 89 -6.35 9.78 3.34
C GLU A 89 -6.70 8.28 3.36
N SER A 90 -6.93 7.68 2.19
CA SER A 90 -7.16 6.23 2.06
C SER A 90 -5.96 5.40 2.55
N GLU A 91 -4.73 5.76 2.16
CA GLU A 91 -3.53 5.04 2.62
C GLU A 91 -3.28 5.20 4.12
N LEU A 92 -3.55 6.37 4.69
CA LEU A 92 -3.46 6.61 6.12
C LEU A 92 -4.47 5.76 6.88
N LEU A 93 -5.71 5.65 6.38
CA LEU A 93 -6.74 4.79 6.94
C LEU A 93 -6.32 3.31 6.89
N ARG A 94 -5.77 2.86 5.76
CA ARG A 94 -5.27 1.50 5.59
C ARG A 94 -4.12 1.18 6.55
N LYS A 95 -3.18 2.11 6.72
CA LYS A 95 -2.08 2.00 7.70
C LYS A 95 -2.62 1.93 9.13
N HIS A 96 -3.59 2.77 9.45
CA HIS A 96 -4.22 2.81 10.77
C HIS A 96 -4.91 1.48 11.08
N ASN A 97 -5.73 0.96 10.16
CA ASN A 97 -6.43 -0.32 10.33
C ASN A 97 -5.46 -1.49 10.51
N ARG A 98 -4.38 -1.54 9.71
CA ARG A 98 -3.33 -2.56 9.87
C ARG A 98 -2.67 -2.48 11.25
N LEU A 99 -2.38 -1.27 11.72
CA LEU A 99 -1.77 -1.07 13.04
C LEU A 99 -2.73 -1.47 14.17
N LEU A 100 -4.01 -1.12 14.06
CA LEU A 100 -5.02 -1.51 15.04
C LEU A 100 -5.18 -3.03 15.12
N GLN A 101 -5.31 -3.71 13.98
CA GLN A 101 -5.40 -5.17 13.92
C GLN A 101 -4.17 -5.84 14.52
N SER A 102 -2.99 -5.33 14.19
CA SER A 102 -1.74 -5.82 14.75
C SER A 102 -1.68 -5.61 16.27
N LYS A 103 -2.29 -4.55 16.82
CA LYS A 103 -2.34 -4.27 18.26
C LYS A 103 -3.45 -5.02 19.01
N ALA A 104 -4.49 -5.43 18.30
CA ALA A 104 -5.61 -6.19 18.87
C ALA A 104 -5.28 -7.67 19.09
N ASN A 105 -4.10 -8.13 18.66
CA ASN A 105 -3.63 -9.49 18.88
C ASN A 105 -3.30 -9.74 20.35
N ASP A 106 -3.84 -10.81 20.93
CA ASP A 106 -3.60 -11.25 22.32
C ASP A 106 -2.49 -12.30 22.44
N VAL A 107 -1.99 -12.83 21.33
CA VAL A 107 -0.96 -13.88 21.28
C VAL A 107 0.45 -13.31 21.42
N TRP A 108 0.71 -12.12 20.87
CA TRP A 108 2.05 -11.53 20.81
C TRP A 108 2.08 -10.12 21.41
N GLU A 109 3.03 -9.90 22.32
CA GLU A 109 3.29 -8.57 22.88
C GLU A 109 4.24 -7.76 21.99
N TYR A 110 4.01 -6.45 21.91
CA TYR A 110 4.92 -5.54 21.21
C TYR A 110 6.21 -5.38 21.99
N ARG A 111 7.34 -5.57 21.30
CA ARG A 111 8.66 -5.26 21.86
C ARG A 111 8.79 -3.76 22.06
N THR A 112 9.22 -3.35 23.24
CA THR A 112 9.58 -1.95 23.56
C THR A 112 10.96 -1.57 23.03
N GLU A 113 11.87 -2.54 22.99
CA GLU A 113 13.25 -2.36 22.54
C GLU A 113 13.73 -3.59 21.75
N PRO A 114 14.68 -3.42 20.81
CA PRO A 114 15.32 -4.55 20.15
C PRO A 114 16.08 -5.40 21.19
N PRO A 115 16.29 -6.70 20.93
CA PRO A 115 17.18 -7.51 21.75
C PRO A 115 18.57 -6.87 21.89
N ASN A 116 19.19 -6.95 23.07
CA ASN A 116 20.52 -6.39 23.33
C ASN A 116 21.58 -6.81 22.31
N ASP A 117 21.42 -8.02 21.78
CA ASP A 117 22.36 -8.66 20.87
C ASP A 117 22.02 -8.48 19.39
N TRP A 118 21.04 -7.62 19.06
CA TRP A 118 20.55 -7.43 17.69
C TRP A 118 21.66 -7.01 16.71
N ASN A 119 22.64 -6.24 17.18
CA ASN A 119 23.76 -5.73 16.38
C ASN A 119 25.06 -6.55 16.57
N LYS A 120 25.01 -7.74 17.18
CA LYS A 120 26.22 -8.56 17.32
C LYS A 120 26.70 -8.99 15.93
N PRO A 121 28.03 -8.95 15.67
CA PRO A 121 28.58 -9.48 14.43
C PRO A 121 28.28 -10.99 14.34
N ILE A 122 28.05 -11.48 13.12
CA ILE A 122 27.90 -12.91 12.86
C ILE A 122 29.20 -13.59 13.29
N THR A 123 29.12 -14.59 14.17
CA THR A 123 30.29 -15.38 14.56
C THR A 123 30.70 -16.25 13.39
N THR A 124 31.95 -16.13 12.95
CA THR A 124 32.55 -17.09 12.02
C THR A 124 33.04 -18.26 12.87
N ASP A 125 32.22 -19.29 13.03
CA ASP A 125 32.66 -20.53 13.64
C ASP A 125 33.66 -21.21 12.68
N GLU A 126 34.90 -21.41 13.14
CA GLU A 126 35.93 -22.28 12.50
C GLU A 126 35.65 -23.76 12.78
#